data_AF-A0A914K1K0-F1
#
_entry.id   AF-A0A914K1K0-F1
#
_cell.length_a   1.000
_cell.length_b   1.000
_cell.length_c   1.000
_cell.angle_alpha   90.00
_cell.angle_beta   90.00
_cell.angle_gamma   90.00
#
_symmetry.space_group_name_H-M   'P 1'
#
loop_
_entity.id
_entity.type
_entity.pdbx_description
1 polymer ?
#
loop_
_entity_poly.entity_id
_entity_poly.type
_entity_poly.pdbx_seq_one_letter_code
_entity_poly.pdbx_strand_id
1 'polypeptide(L)'
;MKIELMEFKKLEGEATANKRKAKLIFVYEWEFELKLKANIAGSDTVYDGVIEIPNLSDENDASEIDGNFTLTTKGPHENEIRHFGNHELRDFIRKQVGLYIRDLKEEFSKGLVLPTDKVKPQVVSSGKTVIDKKAFQNEVVQKTQKDKAPVASNGIIECKSFDAVETFKVPPERLYEILTDEQLVRAWTNGSGKVDVRPGGSFSLLGRHFVTVLPSQF
;
A
#
# COMPACT_ATOMS: atom_id res chain seq x y z
N MET A 1 -0.91 -0.31 34.67
CA MET A 1 -0.92 -1.32 33.59
C MET A 1 -0.09 -0.79 32.42
N LYS A 2 0.68 -1.65 31.74
CA LYS A 2 1.52 -1.31 30.59
C LYS A 2 1.10 -2.21 29.43
N ILE A 3 0.79 -1.62 28.27
CA ILE A 3 0.56 -2.36 27.03
C ILE A 3 1.71 -2.08 26.07
N GLU A 4 2.29 -3.13 25.53
CA GLU A 4 3.34 -3.09 24.51
C GLU A 4 2.77 -3.63 23.20
N LEU A 5 2.81 -2.80 22.16
CA LEU A 5 2.50 -3.21 20.80
C LEU A 5 3.73 -3.94 20.24
N MET A 6 3.51 -5.12 19.67
CA MET A 6 4.55 -6.00 19.17
C MET A 6 4.59 -5.90 17.64
N GLU A 7 4.57 -7.04 16.96
CA GLU A 7 4.58 -7.15 15.50
C GLU A 7 3.16 -7.21 14.91
N PHE A 8 3.06 -6.82 13.64
CA PHE A 8 1.88 -7.11 12.83
C PHE A 8 1.81 -8.62 12.57
N LYS A 9 0.68 -9.22 12.92
CA LYS A 9 0.34 -10.60 12.56
C LYS A 9 -0.20 -10.68 11.13
N LYS A 10 -0.94 -9.65 10.71
CA LYS A 10 -1.47 -9.46 9.36
C LYS A 10 -1.35 -7.99 9.00
N LEU A 11 -0.94 -7.68 7.78
CA LEU A 11 -0.93 -6.34 7.22
C LEU A 11 -1.11 -6.47 5.71
N GLU A 12 -2.35 -6.33 5.26
CA GLU A 12 -2.74 -6.47 3.86
C GLU A 12 -3.49 -5.22 3.42
N GLY A 13 -3.27 -4.82 2.17
CA GLY A 13 -3.88 -3.62 1.64
C GLY A 13 -2.98 -2.84 0.69
N GLU A 14 -3.50 -1.71 0.24
CA GLU A 14 -2.78 -0.81 -0.65
C GLU A 14 -3.17 0.65 -0.41
N ALA A 15 -2.27 1.55 -0.78
CA ALA A 15 -2.53 2.97 -0.81
C ALA A 15 -2.01 3.57 -2.12
N THR A 16 -2.85 4.35 -2.80
CA THR A 16 -2.53 5.04 -4.05
C THR A 16 -2.90 6.50 -3.94
N ALA A 17 -2.05 7.36 -4.52
CA ALA A 17 -2.27 8.80 -4.57
C ALA A 17 -2.08 9.31 -6.01
N ASN A 18 -2.99 10.15 -6.50
CA ASN A 18 -2.90 10.73 -7.84
C ASN A 18 -3.40 12.17 -7.89
N LYS A 19 -2.86 12.96 -8.82
CA LYS A 19 -3.35 14.30 -9.13
C LYS A 19 -4.21 14.28 -10.40
N ARG A 20 -5.49 14.65 -10.30
CA ARG A 20 -6.43 14.76 -11.41
C ARG A 20 -7.10 16.13 -11.43
N LYS A 21 -7.00 16.86 -12.55
CA LYS A 21 -7.63 18.18 -12.73
C LYS A 21 -7.40 19.13 -11.53
N ALA A 22 -6.16 19.20 -11.05
CA ALA A 22 -5.74 19.98 -9.87
C ALA A 22 -6.29 19.55 -8.50
N LYS A 23 -7.00 18.41 -8.41
CA LYS A 23 -7.35 17.75 -7.14
C LYS A 23 -6.42 16.56 -6.88
N LEU A 24 -6.06 16.38 -5.61
CA LEU A 24 -5.43 15.16 -5.13
C LEU A 24 -6.52 14.15 -4.77
N ILE A 25 -6.31 12.91 -5.22
CA ILE A 25 -7.17 11.78 -4.95
C ILE A 25 -6.31 10.74 -4.25
N PHE A 26 -6.76 10.31 -3.07
CA PHE A 26 -6.15 9.25 -2.28
C PHE A 26 -7.15 8.12 -2.21
N VAL A 27 -6.71 6.91 -2.53
CA VAL A 27 -7.49 5.68 -2.36
C VAL A 27 -6.61 4.74 -1.55
N TYR A 28 -7.09 4.34 -0.38
CA TYR A 28 -6.37 3.42 0.48
C TYR A 28 -7.34 2.43 1.10
N GLU A 29 -6.86 1.22 1.32
CA GLU A 29 -7.62 0.13 1.92
C GLU A 29 -6.62 -0.76 2.65
N TRP A 30 -6.84 -0.97 3.94
CA TRP A 30 -5.98 -1.73 4.82
C TRP A 30 -6.81 -2.61 5.75
N GLU A 31 -6.32 -3.82 5.93
CA GLU A 31 -6.73 -4.78 6.93
C GLU A 31 -5.48 -5.23 7.68
N PHE A 32 -5.47 -5.09 9.01
CA PHE A 32 -4.31 -5.50 9.79
C PHE A 32 -4.67 -6.04 11.18
N GLU A 33 -3.82 -6.94 11.65
CA GLU A 33 -3.85 -7.49 13.00
C GLU A 33 -2.52 -7.18 13.69
N LEU A 34 -2.57 -6.64 14.91
CA LEU A 34 -1.39 -6.28 15.68
C LEU A 34 -1.35 -7.07 16.99
N LYS A 35 -0.25 -7.78 17.24
CA LYS A 35 -0.03 -8.47 18.52
C LYS A 35 0.33 -7.45 19.59
N LEU A 36 -0.09 -7.71 20.81
CA LEU A 36 0.25 -6.89 21.97
C LEU A 36 0.44 -7.75 23.22
N LYS A 37 1.18 -7.18 24.18
CA LYS A 37 1.37 -7.73 25.51
C LYS A 37 0.92 -6.73 26.56
N ALA A 38 0.15 -7.19 27.53
CA ALA A 38 -0.27 -6.39 28.67
C ALA A 38 0.36 -6.92 29.96
N ASN A 39 0.97 -6.01 30.72
CA ASN A 39 1.60 -6.27 32.01
C ASN A 39 0.95 -5.40 33.09
N ILE A 40 0.65 -5.99 34.24
CA ILE A 40 0.04 -5.29 35.36
C ILE A 40 1.06 -5.18 36.48
N ALA A 41 1.20 -3.98 37.03
CA ALA A 41 2.14 -3.73 38.11
C ALA A 41 1.73 -4.57 39.33
N GLY A 42 2.67 -5.38 39.83
CA GLY A 42 2.40 -6.31 40.94
C GLY A 42 1.81 -7.66 40.53
N SER A 43 1.67 -7.95 39.23
CA SER A 43 1.32 -9.28 38.72
C SER A 43 2.49 -9.85 37.91
N ASP A 44 2.80 -11.14 38.12
CA ASP A 44 3.78 -11.88 37.33
C ASP A 44 3.19 -12.43 36.01
N THR A 45 1.88 -12.26 35.81
CA THR A 45 1.18 -12.75 34.62
C THR A 45 1.30 -11.76 33.47
N VAL A 46 1.87 -12.21 32.36
CA VAL A 46 1.89 -11.50 31.08
C VAL A 46 0.68 -11.92 30.25
N TYR A 47 -0.07 -10.95 29.75
CA TYR A 47 -1.27 -11.21 28.95
C TYR A 47 -1.00 -10.95 27.47
N ASP A 48 -1.13 -11.98 26.64
CA ASP A 48 -1.03 -11.87 25.19
C ASP A 48 -2.40 -11.54 24.60
N GLY A 49 -2.42 -10.58 23.68
CA GLY A 49 -3.62 -10.20 22.95
C GLY A 49 -3.35 -9.78 21.51
N VAL A 50 -4.43 -9.56 20.78
CA VAL A 50 -4.42 -9.11 19.39
C VAL A 50 -5.50 -8.05 19.23
N ILE A 51 -5.17 -6.97 18.52
CA ILE A 51 -6.15 -6.02 18.01
C ILE A 51 -6.25 -6.14 16.49
N GLU A 52 -7.47 -6.33 16.01
CA GLU A 52 -7.79 -6.48 14.59
C GLU A 52 -8.52 -5.24 14.09
N ILE A 53 -8.05 -4.68 12.96
CA ILE A 53 -8.64 -3.55 12.26
C ILE A 53 -9.01 -4.02 10.85
N PRO A 54 -10.28 -4.39 10.61
CA PRO A 54 -10.69 -5.03 9.37
C PRO A 54 -11.00 -4.05 8.23
N ASN A 55 -11.26 -2.77 8.53
CA ASN A 55 -11.91 -1.85 7.59
C ASN A 55 -11.31 -0.44 7.59
N LEU A 56 -9.98 -0.31 7.52
CA LEU A 56 -9.36 0.99 7.32
C LEU A 56 -9.36 1.36 5.83
N SER A 57 -10.26 2.25 5.41
CA SER A 57 -10.33 2.70 4.02
C SER A 57 -10.53 4.21 3.86
N ASP A 58 -10.39 4.72 2.63
CA ASP A 58 -10.68 6.12 2.29
C ASP A 58 -12.17 6.51 2.46
N GLU A 59 -13.05 5.52 2.60
CA GLU A 59 -14.48 5.72 2.86
C GLU A 59 -14.81 5.92 4.34
N ASN A 60 -13.85 5.57 5.22
CA ASN A 60 -14.00 5.60 6.67
C ASN A 60 -13.12 6.67 7.29
N ASP A 61 -13.70 7.48 8.18
CA ASP A 61 -12.90 8.41 8.99
C ASP A 61 -12.15 7.65 10.09
N ALA A 62 -11.05 8.23 10.58
CA ALA A 62 -10.27 7.62 11.66
C ALA A 62 -11.10 7.35 12.94
N SER A 63 -12.18 8.12 13.16
CA SER A 63 -13.12 7.92 14.25
C SER A 63 -14.13 6.79 14.03
N GLU A 64 -14.38 6.42 12.76
CA GLU A 64 -15.31 5.34 12.38
C GLU A 64 -14.65 3.96 12.43
N ILE A 65 -13.32 3.90 12.55
CA ILE A 65 -12.58 2.65 12.69
C ILE A 65 -13.00 1.96 13.98
N ASP A 66 -13.38 0.70 13.83
CA ASP A 66 -13.62 -0.20 14.95
C ASP A 66 -12.51 -1.25 15.02
N GLY A 67 -12.06 -1.52 16.24
CA GLY A 67 -10.98 -2.45 16.50
C GLY A 67 -11.44 -3.54 17.43
N ASN A 68 -11.33 -4.79 16.98
CA ASN A 68 -11.70 -5.94 17.79
C ASN A 68 -10.49 -6.33 18.64
N PHE A 69 -10.60 -6.12 19.95
CA PHE A 69 -9.58 -6.52 20.91
C PHE A 69 -9.87 -7.91 21.47
N THR A 70 -8.88 -8.80 21.37
CA THR A 70 -8.96 -10.16 21.91
C THR A 70 -7.76 -10.45 22.81
N LEU A 71 -8.00 -11.18 23.91
CA LEU A 71 -6.97 -11.73 24.79
C LEU A 71 -6.94 -13.24 24.63
N THR A 72 -5.73 -13.79 24.56
CA THR A 72 -5.48 -15.24 24.53
C THR A 72 -5.18 -15.77 25.93
N THR A 73 -4.48 -14.99 26.76
CA THR A 73 -4.15 -15.38 28.14
C THR A 73 -5.33 -15.13 29.07
N LYS A 74 -5.70 -16.15 29.87
CA LYS A 74 -6.71 -16.04 30.93
C LYS A 74 -6.06 -15.68 32.26
N GLY A 75 -6.74 -14.89 33.08
CA GLY A 75 -6.26 -14.59 34.43
C GLY A 75 -7.13 -13.59 35.19
N PRO A 76 -6.77 -13.27 36.45
CA PRO A 76 -7.58 -12.46 37.35
C PRO A 76 -7.88 -11.05 36.83
N HIS A 77 -7.00 -10.49 36.00
CA HIS A 77 -7.13 -9.14 35.45
C HIS A 77 -7.66 -9.10 34.00
N GLU A 78 -8.13 -10.21 33.45
CA GLU A 78 -8.59 -10.28 32.06
C GLU A 78 -9.66 -9.22 31.75
N ASN A 79 -10.63 -9.04 32.66
CA ASN A 79 -11.72 -8.08 32.47
C ASN A 79 -11.23 -6.62 32.44
N GLU A 80 -10.26 -6.27 33.29
CA GLU A 80 -9.65 -4.94 33.34
C GLU A 80 -8.91 -4.64 32.02
N ILE A 81 -8.13 -5.61 31.53
CA ILE A 81 -7.38 -5.47 30.28
C ILE A 81 -8.33 -5.41 29.08
N ARG A 82 -9.41 -6.20 29.05
CA ARG A 82 -10.45 -6.10 28.00
C ARG A 82 -11.14 -4.74 28.01
N HIS A 83 -11.46 -4.21 29.18
CA HIS A 83 -12.06 -2.88 29.28
C HIS A 83 -11.14 -1.80 28.71
N PHE A 84 -9.87 -1.81 29.11
CA PHE A 84 -8.87 -0.88 28.58
C PHE A 84 -8.64 -1.06 27.07
N GLY A 85 -8.56 -2.30 26.60
CA GLY A 85 -8.36 -2.64 25.19
C GLY A 85 -9.47 -2.10 24.28
N ASN A 86 -10.72 -2.18 24.74
CA ASN A 86 -11.88 -1.73 23.97
C ASN A 86 -12.11 -0.20 24.02
N HIS A 87 -11.48 0.51 24.96
CA HIS A 87 -11.63 1.95 25.12
C HIS A 87 -10.33 2.71 24.84
N GLU A 88 -9.39 2.70 25.78
CA GLU A 88 -8.17 3.53 25.70
C GLU A 88 -7.25 3.10 24.56
N LEU A 89 -7.04 1.80 24.38
CA LEU A 89 -6.22 1.30 23.27
C LEU A 89 -6.87 1.61 21.93
N ARG A 90 -8.20 1.47 21.82
CA ARG A 90 -8.96 1.80 20.61
C ARG A 90 -8.79 3.27 20.25
N ASP A 91 -8.91 4.18 21.21
CA ASP A 91 -8.72 5.61 20.98
C ASP A 91 -7.27 5.95 20.60
N PHE A 92 -6.29 5.25 21.18
CA PHE A 92 -4.90 5.37 20.78
C PHE A 92 -4.69 4.94 19.32
N ILE A 93 -5.22 3.79 18.89
CA ILE A 93 -5.10 3.31 17.51
C ILE A 93 -5.74 4.29 16.53
N ARG A 94 -6.93 4.80 16.84
CA ARG A 94 -7.60 5.81 16.01
C ARG A 94 -6.77 7.07 15.82
N LYS A 95 -6.09 7.52 16.89
CA LYS A 95 -5.16 8.65 16.81
C LYS A 95 -3.98 8.34 15.89
N GLN A 96 -3.38 7.15 15.99
CA GLN A 96 -2.27 6.75 15.11
C GLN A 96 -2.71 6.64 13.66
N VAL A 97 -3.89 6.09 13.39
CA VAL A 97 -4.43 6.03 12.03
C VAL A 97 -4.74 7.44 11.50
N GLY A 98 -5.23 8.34 12.33
CA GLY A 98 -5.40 9.75 11.96
C GLY A 98 -4.09 10.42 11.55
N LEU A 99 -2.99 10.13 12.27
CA LEU A 99 -1.65 10.59 11.88
C LEU A 99 -1.21 9.98 10.55
N TYR A 100 -1.40 8.68 10.36
CA TYR A 100 -1.13 8.01 9.09
C TYR A 100 -1.87 8.67 7.91
N ILE A 101 -3.18 8.91 8.05
CA ILE A 101 -4.00 9.55 6.99
C ILE A 101 -3.51 10.97 6.70
N ARG A 102 -3.14 11.72 7.75
CA ARG A 102 -2.58 13.07 7.58
C ARG A 102 -1.26 13.01 6.84
N ASP A 103 -0.34 12.16 7.27
CA ASP A 103 1.00 12.05 6.71
C ASP A 103 0.93 11.54 5.25
N LEU A 104 0.03 10.59 4.95
CA LEU A 104 -0.29 10.16 3.59
C LEU A 104 -0.73 11.35 2.70
N LYS A 105 -1.57 12.24 3.24
CA LYS A 105 -2.07 13.41 2.50
C LYS A 105 -1.03 14.52 2.36
N GLU A 106 -0.21 14.77 3.38
CA GLU A 106 0.73 15.88 3.45
C GLU A 106 2.12 15.55 2.86
N GLU A 107 2.62 14.35 3.07
CA GLU A 107 3.97 13.94 2.65
C GLU A 107 3.96 13.48 1.19
N PHE A 108 3.00 12.64 0.82
CA PHE A 108 2.93 12.09 -0.53
C PHE A 108 2.50 13.14 -1.57
N SER A 109 1.75 14.16 -1.16
CA SER A 109 1.36 15.27 -2.04
C SER A 109 2.54 16.16 -2.44
N LYS A 110 3.61 16.25 -1.64
CA LYS A 110 4.80 17.06 -1.95
C LYS A 110 5.55 16.55 -3.18
N GLY A 111 5.60 15.24 -3.40
CA GLY A 111 6.25 14.62 -4.57
C GLY A 111 5.39 14.59 -5.85
N LEU A 112 4.08 14.79 -5.72
CA LEU A 112 3.10 14.75 -6.83
C LEU A 112 2.87 16.10 -7.51
N VAL A 113 3.49 17.16 -7.00
CA VAL A 113 3.33 18.53 -7.49
C VAL A 113 4.68 18.98 -8.04
N LEU A 114 4.75 19.29 -9.35
CA LEU A 114 5.92 19.96 -9.92
C LEU A 114 6.20 21.22 -9.10
N PRO A 115 7.45 21.46 -8.65
CA PRO A 115 7.83 22.74 -8.06
C PRO A 115 7.40 23.84 -9.03
N THR A 116 6.52 24.72 -8.57
CA THR A 116 6.02 25.83 -9.37
C THR A 116 6.13 27.08 -8.51
N ASP A 117 6.74 28.14 -9.05
CA ASP A 117 7.07 29.40 -8.35
C ASP A 117 5.86 30.17 -7.78
N LYS A 118 4.64 29.62 -7.94
CA LYS A 118 3.40 30.20 -7.45
C LYS A 118 2.62 29.14 -6.69
N VAL A 119 2.64 29.22 -5.36
CA VAL A 119 1.85 28.39 -4.46
C VAL A 119 0.36 28.71 -4.66
N LYS A 120 -0.31 27.98 -5.55
CA LYS A 120 -1.78 27.95 -5.57
C LYS A 120 -2.26 27.00 -4.47
N PRO A 121 -3.17 27.41 -3.57
CA PRO A 121 -3.74 26.52 -2.56
C PRO A 121 -4.41 25.34 -3.26
N GLN A 122 -3.94 24.11 -3.01
CA GLN A 122 -4.57 22.92 -3.54
C GLN A 122 -5.69 22.48 -2.61
N VAL A 123 -6.84 22.16 -3.21
CA VAL A 123 -8.01 21.68 -2.49
C VAL A 123 -7.87 20.18 -2.31
N VAL A 124 -7.59 19.76 -1.07
CA VAL A 124 -7.77 18.37 -0.65
C VAL A 124 -9.27 18.15 -0.50
N SER A 125 -9.84 17.23 -1.28
CA SER A 125 -11.27 16.93 -1.21
C SER A 125 -11.54 16.13 0.07
N SER A 126 -12.13 16.77 1.09
CA SER A 126 -12.53 16.12 2.34
C SER A 126 -13.91 15.43 2.28
N GLY A 127 -14.49 15.26 1.08
CA GLY A 127 -15.77 14.59 0.90
C GLY A 127 -15.60 13.13 0.49
N LYS A 128 -16.46 12.24 1.02
CA LYS A 128 -16.62 10.84 0.57
C LYS A 128 -16.82 10.86 -0.95
N THR A 129 -15.75 10.59 -1.69
CA THR A 129 -15.77 10.69 -3.15
C THR A 129 -16.07 9.28 -3.65
N VAL A 130 -17.24 9.09 -4.26
CA VAL A 130 -17.57 7.82 -4.94
C VAL A 130 -16.70 7.75 -6.18
N ILE A 131 -15.52 7.15 -6.06
CA ILE A 131 -14.58 6.93 -7.15
C ILE A 131 -14.63 5.45 -7.48
N ASP A 132 -14.86 5.12 -8.75
CA ASP A 132 -14.68 3.74 -9.22
C ASP A 132 -13.19 3.38 -9.08
N LYS A 133 -12.89 2.62 -8.02
CA LYS A 133 -11.53 2.22 -7.63
C LYS A 133 -10.78 1.54 -8.79
N LYS A 134 -11.49 0.75 -9.63
CA LYS A 134 -10.90 0.06 -10.79
C LYS A 134 -10.54 1.02 -11.92
N ALA A 135 -11.40 2.00 -12.19
CA ALA A 135 -11.13 3.02 -13.22
C ALA A 135 -10.00 3.97 -12.79
N PHE A 136 -9.89 4.27 -11.49
CA PHE A 136 -8.85 5.14 -10.94
C PHE A 136 -7.45 4.53 -11.06
N GLN A 137 -7.27 3.25 -10.69
CA GLN A 137 -5.99 2.54 -10.82
C GLN A 137 -5.49 2.53 -12.28
N ASN A 138 -6.39 2.31 -13.24
CA ASN A 138 -6.05 2.34 -14.67
C ASN A 138 -5.68 3.75 -15.17
N GLU A 139 -6.24 4.82 -14.61
CA GLU A 139 -5.90 6.21 -14.98
C GLU A 139 -4.54 6.66 -14.41
N VAL A 140 -4.14 6.18 -13.22
CA VAL A 140 -2.82 6.45 -12.61
C VAL A 140 -1.68 6.00 -13.52
N VAL A 141 -1.85 4.82 -14.10
CA VAL A 141 -0.94 4.20 -15.07
C VAL A 141 -0.82 5.02 -16.36
N GLN A 142 -1.95 5.54 -16.88
CA GLN A 142 -1.97 6.29 -18.13
C GLN A 142 -1.38 7.71 -18.02
N LYS A 143 -1.44 8.37 -16.85
CA LYS A 143 -0.87 9.73 -16.71
C LYS A 143 0.65 9.80 -16.73
N THR A 144 1.35 8.70 -16.48
CA THR A 144 2.80 8.63 -16.77
C THR A 144 3.12 8.70 -18.28
N GLN A 145 2.11 8.63 -19.16
CA GLN A 145 2.32 8.62 -20.62
C GLN A 145 2.30 10.01 -21.30
N LYS A 146 1.87 11.09 -20.65
CA LYS A 146 1.58 12.34 -21.39
C LYS A 146 2.74 13.31 -21.63
N ASP A 147 3.89 13.10 -21.01
CA ASP A 147 5.11 13.84 -21.32
C ASP A 147 6.24 12.87 -21.62
N LYS A 148 6.23 12.29 -22.83
CA LYS A 148 7.42 12.02 -23.63
C LYS A 148 6.98 11.42 -24.96
N ALA A 149 7.08 12.24 -26.00
CA ALA A 149 7.26 11.75 -27.37
C ALA A 149 8.42 10.73 -27.37
N PRO A 150 8.46 9.77 -28.31
CA PRO A 150 9.53 8.78 -28.36
C PRO A 150 10.84 9.50 -28.67
N VAL A 151 11.61 9.83 -27.63
CA VAL A 151 12.96 10.36 -27.80
C VAL A 151 13.84 9.15 -28.09
N ALA A 152 14.06 8.89 -29.37
CA ALA A 152 15.29 8.23 -29.80
C ALA A 152 16.46 9.10 -29.30
N SER A 153 16.98 8.80 -28.12
CA SER A 153 18.12 9.51 -27.53
C SER A 153 19.32 8.58 -27.55
N ASN A 154 20.26 8.88 -28.45
CA ASN A 154 21.65 8.44 -28.40
C ASN A 154 22.41 9.12 -27.23
N GLY A 155 21.77 9.25 -26.06
CA GLY A 155 22.33 9.92 -24.89
C GLY A 155 22.61 8.93 -23.77
N ILE A 156 23.70 9.15 -23.05
CA ILE A 156 24.06 8.38 -21.85
C ILE A 156 22.94 8.58 -20.82
N ILE A 157 22.16 7.52 -20.57
CA ILE A 157 21.13 7.49 -19.54
C ILE A 157 21.84 7.27 -18.21
N GLU A 158 21.65 8.18 -17.26
CA GLU A 158 22.12 8.01 -15.88
C GLU A 158 21.33 6.88 -15.22
N CYS A 159 21.93 5.70 -15.15
CA CYS A 159 21.34 4.51 -14.55
C CYS A 159 21.78 4.36 -13.09
N LYS A 160 20.82 4.11 -12.19
CA LYS A 160 21.10 3.62 -10.84
C LYS A 160 20.83 2.13 -10.80
N SER A 161 21.72 1.36 -10.16
CA SER A 161 21.54 -0.07 -9.96
C SER A 161 20.59 -0.33 -8.79
N PHE A 162 19.75 -1.33 -8.94
CA PHE A 162 18.88 -1.86 -7.88
C PHE A 162 18.89 -3.37 -7.99
N ASP A 163 19.17 -4.04 -6.88
CA ASP A 163 19.21 -5.50 -6.79
C ASP A 163 18.06 -5.98 -5.90
N ALA A 164 17.28 -6.94 -6.39
CA ALA A 164 16.22 -7.60 -5.64
C ALA A 164 16.32 -9.11 -5.83
N VAL A 165 16.12 -9.86 -4.74
CA VAL A 165 16.12 -11.32 -4.72
C VAL A 165 14.79 -11.77 -4.15
N GLU A 166 14.02 -12.48 -4.96
CA GLU A 166 12.70 -12.99 -4.59
C GLU A 166 12.68 -14.52 -4.69
N THR A 167 11.99 -15.18 -3.75
CA THR A 167 11.86 -16.64 -3.72
C THR A 167 10.42 -17.04 -4.01
N PHE A 168 10.22 -17.84 -5.06
CA PHE A 168 8.89 -18.32 -5.45
C PHE A 168 8.77 -19.83 -5.22
N LYS A 169 7.62 -20.27 -4.69
CA LYS A 169 7.31 -21.69 -4.49
C LYS A 169 6.68 -22.32 -5.74
N VAL A 170 7.30 -22.12 -6.90
CA VAL A 170 6.83 -22.67 -8.18
C VAL A 170 7.99 -23.25 -8.98
N PRO A 171 7.74 -24.25 -9.85
CA PRO A 171 8.75 -24.72 -10.79
C PRO A 171 9.25 -23.59 -11.71
N PRO A 172 10.53 -23.61 -12.15
CA PRO A 172 11.09 -22.59 -13.03
C PRO A 172 10.30 -22.38 -14.33
N GLU A 173 9.78 -23.46 -14.92
CA GLU A 173 9.00 -23.43 -16.15
C GLU A 173 7.70 -22.66 -15.93
N ARG A 174 7.04 -22.89 -14.80
CA ARG A 174 5.79 -22.21 -14.45
C ARG A 174 6.01 -20.73 -14.16
N LEU A 175 7.12 -20.39 -13.51
CA LEU A 175 7.49 -19.00 -13.29
C LEU A 175 7.74 -18.28 -14.61
N TYR A 176 8.45 -18.92 -15.54
CA TYR A 176 8.69 -18.37 -16.87
C TYR A 176 7.38 -18.09 -17.60
N GLU A 177 6.46 -19.05 -17.65
CA GLU A 177 5.12 -18.87 -18.24
C GLU A 177 4.36 -17.68 -17.63
N ILE A 178 4.35 -17.56 -16.29
CA ILE A 178 3.66 -16.46 -15.60
C ILE A 178 4.22 -15.09 -16.00
N LEU A 179 5.50 -15.01 -16.35
CA LEU A 179 6.20 -13.79 -16.72
C LEU A 179 6.18 -13.50 -18.23
N THR A 180 5.98 -14.53 -19.07
CA THR A 180 6.08 -14.39 -20.54
C THR A 180 4.77 -14.58 -21.29
N ASP A 181 3.85 -15.40 -20.77
CA ASP A 181 2.56 -15.64 -21.42
C ASP A 181 1.65 -14.42 -21.27
N GLU A 182 1.12 -13.92 -22.39
CA GLU A 182 0.34 -12.68 -22.40
C GLU A 182 -0.94 -12.78 -21.53
N GLN A 183 -1.60 -13.94 -21.48
CA GLN A 183 -2.81 -14.11 -20.68
C GLN A 183 -2.49 -14.11 -19.19
N LEU A 184 -1.42 -14.81 -18.79
CA LEU A 184 -0.98 -14.85 -17.39
C LEU A 184 -0.43 -13.50 -16.93
N VAL A 185 0.32 -12.82 -17.80
CA VAL A 185 0.81 -11.46 -17.52
C VAL A 185 -0.35 -10.50 -17.33
N ARG A 186 -1.39 -10.59 -18.15
CA ARG A 186 -2.61 -9.80 -17.96
C ARG A 186 -3.30 -10.08 -16.64
N ALA A 187 -3.23 -11.30 -16.11
CA ALA A 187 -3.87 -11.64 -14.84
C ALA A 187 -3.30 -10.85 -13.66
N TRP A 188 -1.97 -10.70 -13.57
CA TRP A 188 -1.33 -9.94 -12.50
C TRP A 188 -1.06 -8.46 -12.84
N THR A 189 -1.17 -8.06 -14.12
CA THR A 189 -1.10 -6.65 -14.57
C THR A 189 -2.47 -5.98 -14.73
N ASN A 190 -3.52 -6.59 -14.18
CA ASN A 190 -4.90 -6.08 -14.23
C ASN A 190 -5.38 -5.78 -15.67
N GLY A 191 -5.03 -6.64 -16.62
CA GLY A 191 -5.46 -6.59 -18.02
C GLY A 191 -4.63 -5.70 -18.96
N SER A 192 -3.62 -4.99 -18.46
CA SER A 192 -2.82 -4.03 -19.24
C SER A 192 -1.54 -4.61 -19.88
N GLY A 193 -1.23 -5.87 -19.57
CA GLY A 193 -0.04 -6.59 -20.00
C GLY A 193 -0.01 -6.91 -21.50
N LYS A 194 1.12 -6.59 -22.15
CA LYS A 194 1.52 -7.11 -23.47
C LYS A 194 2.98 -7.52 -23.41
N VAL A 195 3.32 -8.68 -23.92
CA VAL A 195 4.71 -9.16 -23.91
C VAL A 195 5.06 -9.72 -25.28
N ASP A 196 6.15 -9.23 -25.86
CA ASP A 196 6.83 -9.84 -27.00
C ASP A 196 8.11 -10.51 -26.50
N VAL A 197 8.11 -11.84 -26.46
CA VAL A 197 9.17 -12.67 -25.87
C VAL A 197 10.39 -12.82 -26.80
N ARG A 198 10.41 -12.12 -27.92
CA ARG A 198 11.56 -12.13 -28.85
C ARG A 198 12.68 -11.23 -28.33
N PRO A 199 13.97 -11.53 -28.62
CA PRO A 199 15.08 -10.62 -28.34
C PRO A 199 14.85 -9.25 -28.97
N GLY A 200 14.93 -8.18 -28.18
CA GLY A 200 14.59 -6.82 -28.61
C GLY A 200 13.07 -6.55 -28.73
N GLY A 201 12.24 -7.50 -28.31
CA GLY A 201 10.79 -7.35 -28.22
C GLY A 201 10.38 -6.29 -27.21
N SER A 202 9.26 -5.65 -27.47
CA SER A 202 8.66 -4.66 -26.58
C SER A 202 7.69 -5.34 -25.63
N PHE A 203 7.66 -4.92 -24.37
CA PHE A 203 6.65 -5.32 -23.42
C PHE A 203 5.99 -4.08 -22.80
N SER A 204 4.74 -4.23 -22.41
CA SER A 204 3.97 -3.23 -21.70
C SER A 204 3.43 -3.87 -20.43
N LEU A 205 3.87 -3.40 -19.27
CA LEU A 205 3.38 -3.86 -17.97
C LEU A 205 2.82 -2.67 -17.22
N LEU A 206 1.66 -2.84 -16.56
CA LEU A 206 1.02 -1.78 -15.79
C LEU A 206 0.92 -0.49 -16.61
N GLY A 207 0.50 -0.63 -17.88
CA GLY A 207 0.39 0.40 -18.92
C GLY A 207 1.63 1.29 -19.15
N ARG A 208 2.84 0.81 -18.83
CA ARG A 208 4.10 1.44 -19.23
C ARG A 208 4.76 0.64 -20.33
N HIS A 209 5.23 1.32 -21.37
CA HIS A 209 6.02 0.70 -22.44
C HIS A 209 7.48 0.59 -22.00
N PHE A 210 8.00 -0.64 -22.04
CA PHE A 210 9.40 -0.93 -21.81
C PHE A 210 10.00 -1.45 -23.12
N VAL A 211 11.18 -0.93 -23.44
CA VAL A 211 11.97 -1.39 -24.59
C VAL A 211 13.13 -2.18 -24.03
N THR A 212 13.22 -3.44 -24.47
CA THR A 212 14.34 -4.37 -24.29
C THR A 212 14.22 -5.31 -23.09
N VAL A 213 13.94 -6.57 -23.39
CA VAL A 213 14.50 -7.72 -22.66
C VAL A 213 15.89 -7.96 -23.23
N LEU A 214 16.94 -7.76 -22.43
CA LEU A 214 18.25 -8.30 -22.77
C LEU A 214 18.22 -9.79 -22.42
N PRO A 215 18.37 -10.71 -23.39
CA PRO A 215 18.59 -12.10 -23.03
C PRO A 215 19.85 -12.15 -22.17
N SER A 216 19.73 -12.74 -20.97
CA SER A 216 20.89 -13.15 -20.18
C SER A 216 21.78 -13.99 -21.09
N GLN A 217 23.00 -13.53 -21.36
CA GLN A 217 24.02 -14.39 -21.95
C GLN A 217 24.33 -15.47 -20.90
N PHE A 218 23.72 -16.64 -21.09
CA PHE A 218 24.25 -17.90 -20.57
C PHE A 218 24.96 -18.61 -21.72
#